data_AF-A0A6I1ZBU1-F1
#
_entry.id   AF-A0A6I1ZBU1-F1
#
_cell.length_a   1.000
_cell.length_b   1.000
_cell.length_c   1.000
_cell.angle_alpha   90.00
_cell.angle_beta   90.00
_cell.angle_gamma   90.00
#
_symmetry.space_group_name_H-M   'P 1'
#
loop_
_entity.id
_entity.type
_entity.pdbx_description
1 polymer ?
#
loop_
_entity_poly.entity_id
_entity_poly.type
_entity_poly.pdbx_seq_one_letter_code
_entity_poly.pdbx_strand_id
1 'polypeptide(L)'
;MAVKYFTLVCDDVPHEVVLVHPGACPLDVAQVVRRMTGLSLWRSKVLVDQAPVVILDRIPEETAERAVAALRDAGGQAELRQQPKPHSPGPVS
;
A
#
# COMPACT_ATOMS: atom_id res chain seq x y z
N MET A 1 26.47 15.25 20.93
CA MET A 1 25.14 15.11 20.30
C MET A 1 25.12 13.81 19.51
N ALA A 2 24.47 12.77 20.05
CA ALA A 2 24.31 11.50 19.36
C ALA A 2 23.35 11.71 18.18
N VAL A 3 23.93 11.92 17.01
CA VAL A 3 23.22 11.73 15.76
C VAL A 3 22.73 10.30 15.74
N LYS A 4 21.42 10.11 15.95
CA LYS A 4 20.72 8.84 15.80
C LYS A 4 20.67 8.47 14.31
N TYR A 5 21.83 8.17 13.73
CA TYR A 5 21.94 7.42 12.48
C TYR A 5 22.12 5.94 12.86
N PHE A 6 21.16 5.38 13.59
CA PHE A 6 21.22 3.99 14.04
C PHE A 6 19.81 3.45 14.18
N THR A 7 19.20 3.12 13.06
CA THR A 7 18.16 2.08 13.00
C THR A 7 18.11 1.58 11.56
N LEU A 8 18.91 0.53 11.35
CA LEU A 8 18.52 -0.67 10.65
C LEU A 8 18.20 -0.54 9.15
N VAL A 9 19.23 -0.82 8.35
CA VAL A 9 19.05 -1.59 7.12
C VAL A 9 18.52 -2.96 7.55
N CYS A 10 17.21 -3.09 7.74
CA CYS A 10 16.57 -4.39 7.80
C CYS A 10 16.52 -4.96 6.37
N ASP A 11 16.74 -6.26 6.23
CA ASP A 11 16.38 -7.07 5.07
C ASP A 11 14.83 -7.08 4.84
N ASP A 12 14.20 -5.90 4.86
CA ASP A 12 12.77 -5.71 4.65
C ASP A 12 12.47 -6.04 3.19
N VAL A 13 11.94 -7.24 2.98
CA VAL A 13 11.35 -7.61 1.69
C VAL A 13 10.32 -6.54 1.34
N PRO A 14 10.39 -5.92 0.15
CA PRO A 14 9.44 -4.88 -0.22
C PRO A 14 8.03 -5.47 -0.29
N HIS A 15 7.13 -4.89 0.51
CA HIS A 15 5.72 -5.26 0.54
C HIS A 15 4.88 -4.24 -0.22
N GLU A 16 3.79 -4.72 -0.79
CA GLU A 16 2.76 -3.97 -1.47
C GLU A 16 1.44 -4.17 -0.74
N VAL A 17 0.67 -3.09 -0.65
CA VAL A 17 -0.65 -3.12 -0.05
C VAL A 17 -1.66 -3.02 -1.19
N VAL A 18 -2.37 -4.12 -1.40
CA VAL A 18 -3.36 -4.24 -2.45
C VAL A 18 -4.74 -4.11 -1.83
N LEU A 19 -5.51 -3.11 -2.26
CA LEU A 19 -6.93 -3.03 -1.95
C LEU A 19 -7.66 -3.96 -2.92
N VAL A 20 -8.19 -5.06 -2.39
CA VAL A 20 -8.95 -6.06 -3.14
C VAL A 20 -10.39 -5.62 -3.35
N HIS A 21 -10.98 -4.97 -2.33
CA HIS A 21 -12.35 -4.47 -2.42
C HIS A 21 -12.53 -3.23 -1.54
N PRO A 22 -13.19 -2.15 -2.02
CA PRO A 22 -13.43 -0.95 -1.21
C PRO A 22 -14.51 -1.13 -0.13
N GLY A 23 -15.27 -2.22 -0.19
CA GLY A 23 -16.28 -2.59 0.82
C GLY A 23 -17.53 -1.70 0.80
N ALA A 24 -18.25 -1.65 1.93
CA ALA A 24 -19.49 -0.88 2.05
C ALA A 24 -19.27 0.63 2.23
N CYS A 25 -18.07 1.03 2.67
CA CYS A 25 -17.71 2.42 2.96
C CYS A 25 -16.56 2.92 2.06
N PRO A 26 -16.75 2.99 0.73
CA PRO A 26 -15.69 3.38 -0.22
C PRO A 26 -15.17 4.80 0.03
N LEU A 27 -15.99 5.67 0.61
CA LEU A 27 -15.59 7.05 0.94
C LEU A 27 -14.56 7.08 2.08
N ASP A 28 -14.74 6.25 3.10
CA ASP A 28 -13.84 6.18 4.25
C ASP A 28 -12.51 5.54 3.84
N VAL A 29 -12.56 4.48 3.03
CA VAL A 29 -11.37 3.89 2.41
C VAL A 29 -10.63 4.91 1.54
N ALA A 30 -11.35 5.68 0.71
CA ALA A 30 -10.75 6.74 -0.10
C ALA A 30 -10.11 7.85 0.75
N GLN A 31 -10.65 8.17 1.94
CA GLN A 31 -10.03 9.11 2.87
C GLN A 31 -8.72 8.57 3.46
N VAL A 32 -8.67 7.28 3.80
CA VAL A 32 -7.44 6.62 4.25
C VAL A 32 -6.40 6.64 3.14
N VAL A 33 -6.78 6.21 1.93
CA VAL A 33 -5.92 6.23 0.73
C VAL A 33 -5.41 7.64 0.44
N ARG A 34 -6.27 8.67 0.53
CA ARG A 34 -5.86 10.08 0.39
C ARG A 34 -4.79 10.47 1.42
N ARG A 35 -4.96 10.08 2.68
CA ARG A 35 -3.99 10.40 3.74
C ARG A 35 -2.65 9.70 3.53
N MET A 36 -2.65 8.52 2.93
CA MET A 36 -1.44 7.73 2.65
C MET A 36 -0.71 8.19 1.38
N THR A 37 -1.45 8.40 0.29
CA THR A 37 -0.89 8.68 -1.04
C THR A 37 -0.80 10.19 -1.36
N GLY A 38 -1.48 11.04 -0.59
CA GLY A 38 -1.57 12.48 -0.84
C GLY A 38 -2.44 12.86 -2.04
N LEU A 39 -3.13 11.90 -2.68
CA LEU A 39 -4.03 12.17 -3.80
C LEU A 39 -5.26 12.99 -3.37
N SER A 40 -5.83 13.74 -4.30
CA SER A 40 -7.10 14.42 -4.07
C SER A 40 -8.24 13.42 -3.83
N LEU A 41 -9.26 13.78 -3.05
CA LEU A 41 -10.36 12.87 -2.68
C LEU A 41 -11.02 12.20 -3.89
N TRP A 42 -11.19 12.94 -5.00
CA TRP A 42 -11.67 12.40 -6.27
C TRP A 42 -10.77 11.32 -6.84
N ARG A 43 -9.46 11.56 -6.92
CA ARG A 43 -8.48 10.58 -7.43
C ARG A 43 -8.43 9.35 -6.54
N SER A 44 -8.46 9.54 -5.22
CA SER A 44 -8.52 8.41 -4.27
C SER A 44 -9.78 7.58 -4.46
N LYS A 45 -10.94 8.22 -4.68
CA LYS A 45 -12.19 7.51 -4.96
C LYS A 45 -12.09 6.68 -6.25
N VAL A 46 -11.68 7.32 -7.34
CA VAL A 46 -11.50 6.63 -8.64
C VAL A 46 -10.50 5.47 -8.51
N LEU A 47 -9.46 5.63 -7.69
CA LEU A 47 -8.47 4.59 -7.45
C LEU A 47 -9.06 3.41 -6.68
N VAL A 48 -9.81 3.63 -5.58
CA VAL A 48 -10.44 2.54 -4.82
C VAL A 48 -11.57 1.84 -5.58
N ASP A 49 -12.24 2.55 -6.49
CA ASP A 49 -13.26 1.97 -7.38
C ASP A 49 -12.65 1.04 -8.46
N GLN A 50 -11.34 1.14 -8.71
CA GLN A 50 -10.60 0.25 -9.63
C GLN A 50 -10.06 -1.01 -8.93
N ALA A 51 -10.55 -1.34 -7.73
CA ALA A 51 -10.13 -2.54 -7.04
C ALA A 51 -10.36 -3.80 -7.91
N PRO A 52 -9.39 -4.73 -7.98
CA PRO A 52 -8.17 -4.81 -7.18
C PRO A 52 -7.05 -3.85 -7.63
N VAL A 53 -6.53 -3.02 -6.71
CA VAL A 53 -5.52 -1.98 -7.01
C VAL A 53 -4.43 -1.90 -5.93
N VAL A 54 -3.20 -1.58 -6.33
CA VAL A 54 -2.09 -1.33 -5.39
C VAL A 54 -2.20 0.10 -4.84
N ILE A 55 -2.27 0.23 -3.52
CA ILE A 55 -2.35 1.52 -2.82
C ILE A 55 -0.95 2.05 -2.48
N LEU A 56 -0.09 1.17 -1.97
CA LEU A 56 1.30 1.47 -1.61
C LEU A 56 2.18 0.34 -2.12
N ASP A 57 3.32 0.69 -2.70
CA ASP A 57 4.35 -0.24 -3.15
C ASP A 57 5.67 0.01 -2.41
N ARG A 58 6.51 -1.04 -2.33
CA ARG A 58 7.88 -0.98 -1.80
C ARG A 58 7.99 -0.38 -0.40
N ILE A 59 7.02 -0.71 0.45
CA ILE A 59 7.02 -0.31 1.86
C ILE A 59 7.49 -1.48 2.74
N PRO A 60 8.08 -1.19 3.91
CA PRO A 60 8.48 -2.22 4.87
C PRO A 60 7.25 -2.91 5.45
N GLU A 61 7.42 -4.13 5.97
CA GLU A 61 6.34 -4.97 6.49
C GLU A 61 5.52 -4.22 7.56
N GLU A 62 6.18 -3.56 8.51
CA GLU A 62 5.52 -2.79 9.58
C GLU A 62 4.59 -1.70 9.01
N THR A 63 5.03 -0.98 7.97
CA THR A 63 4.20 0.06 7.34
C THR A 63 3.06 -0.56 6.55
N ALA A 64 3.32 -1.69 5.91
CA ALA A 64 2.36 -2.40 5.08
C ALA A 64 1.24 -3.05 5.92
N GLU A 65 1.57 -3.68 7.05
CA GLU A 65 0.59 -4.21 7.99
C GLU A 65 -0.28 -3.09 8.58
N ARG A 66 0.34 -1.98 9.01
CA ARG A 66 -0.40 -0.81 9.50
C ARG A 66 -1.33 -0.23 8.44
N ALA A 67 -0.89 -0.25 7.18
CA ALA A 67 -1.68 0.21 6.06
C ALA A 67 -2.87 -0.70 5.76
N VAL A 68 -2.66 -2.02 5.74
CA VAL A 68 -3.73 -3.02 5.60
C VAL A 68 -4.73 -2.90 6.74
N ALA A 69 -4.27 -2.76 7.98
CA ALA A 69 -5.13 -2.57 9.14
C ALA A 69 -5.99 -1.31 9.01
N ALA A 70 -5.39 -0.16 8.65
CA ALA A 70 -6.14 1.09 8.45
C ALA A 70 -7.20 1.00 7.35
N LEU A 71 -6.91 0.28 6.25
CA LEU A 71 -7.87 0.05 5.18
C LEU A 71 -9.01 -0.88 5.61
N ARG A 72 -8.70 -1.91 6.43
CA ARG A 72 -9.69 -2.84 7.01
C ARG A 72 -10.59 -2.16 8.04
N ASP A 73 -10.03 -1.32 8.90
CA ASP A 73 -10.78 -0.53 9.88
C ASP A 73 -11.73 0.47 9.21
N ALA A 74 -11.36 0.99 8.04
CA ALA A 74 -12.22 1.82 7.20
C ALA A 74 -13.32 1.03 6.45
N GLY A 75 -13.37 -0.30 6.61
CA GLY A 75 -14.36 -1.17 5.98
C GLY A 75 -13.96 -1.70 4.59
N GLY A 76 -12.71 -1.51 4.17
CA GLY A 76 -12.16 -2.06 2.93
C GLY A 76 -11.46 -3.41 3.12
N GLN A 77 -11.41 -4.22 2.07
CA GLN A 77 -10.64 -5.46 2.05
C GLN A 77 -9.28 -5.20 1.43
N ALA A 78 -8.24 -5.16 2.26
CA ALA A 78 -6.85 -5.04 1.83
C ALA A 78 -6.03 -6.31 2.15
N GLU A 79 -5.09 -6.62 1.26
CA GLU A 79 -4.16 -7.73 1.35
C GLU A 79 -2.72 -7.23 1.23
N LEU A 80 -1.84 -7.89 1.97
CA LEU A 80 -0.40 -7.69 1.91
C LEU A 80 0.15 -8.62 0.81
N ARG A 81 0.75 -8.05 -0.23
CA ARG A 81 1.53 -8.81 -1.20
C ARG A 81 3.00 -8.56 -0.97
N GLN A 82 3.74 -9.63 -0.79
CA GLN A 82 5.20 -9.58 -0.82
C GLN A 82 5.59 -9.51 -2.30
N GLN A 83 6.43 -8.58 -2.73
CA GLN A 83 7.04 -8.66 -4.05
C GLN A 83 8.29 -9.54 -3.95
N PRO A 84 8.28 -10.82 -4.34
CA PRO A 84 9.43 -11.34 -5.04
C PRO A 84 9.45 -10.63 -6.40
N LYS A 85 10.50 -9.89 -6.75
CA LYS A 85 10.69 -9.53 -8.16
C LYS A 85 10.77 -10.82 -8.96
N PRO A 86 9.89 -11.03 -9.97
CA PRO A 86 10.46 -11.35 -11.26
C PRO A 86 9.69 -10.64 -12.37
N HIS A 87 10.22 -9.50 -12.82
CA HIS A 87 9.97 -9.10 -14.20
C HIS A 87 11.19 -8.37 -14.76
N SER A 88 12.24 -9.15 -14.99
CA SER A 88 13.05 -8.92 -16.18
C SER A 88 12.29 -9.59 -17.32
N PRO A 89 11.64 -8.86 -18.25
CA PRO A 89 11.54 -9.42 -19.58
C PRO A 89 13.00 -9.52 -20.04
N GLY A 90 13.50 -10.76 -20.17
CA GLY A 90 14.79 -11.01 -20.79
C GLY A 90 14.86 -10.30 -22.14
N PRO A 91 16.07 -10.00 -22.65
CA PRO A 91 16.21 -9.27 -23.91
C PRO A 91 15.36 -9.97 -24.97
N VAL A 92 14.34 -9.26 -25.46
CA VAL A 92 13.61 -9.69 -26.65
C VAL A 92 14.66 -9.80 -27.76
N SER A 93 14.78 -11.02 -28.29
CA SER A 93 15.77 -11.39 -29.30
C SER A 93 15.59 -10.62 -30.60
#